data_AF-A0A2U3LNA9-F1
#
_entry.id   AF-A0A2U3LNA9-F1
#
_cell.length_a   1.000
_cell.length_b   1.000
_cell.length_c   1.000
_cell.angle_alpha   90.00
_cell.angle_beta   90.00
_cell.angle_gamma   90.00
#
_symmetry.space_group_name_H-M   'P 1'
#
loop_
_entity.id
_entity.type
_entity.pdbx_description
1 polymer ?
#
loop_
_entity_poly.entity_id
_entity_poly.type
_entity_poly.pdbx_seq_one_letter_code
_entity_poly.pdbx_strand_id
1 'polypeptide(L)'
;MTGQIIIEDIWTKINQCAFIIADVTNRNPNVMYELGIVHTIGKPTIQMTQDVSSIPFDFTHLRHYEYEDNSDGFRGFSERLPQIIRNIYKERFGVDYRSRLNRNY
;
A
#
# COMPACT_ATOMS: atom_id res chain seq x y z
N MET A 1 26.83 -6.61 -11.15
CA MET A 1 26.77 -5.33 -10.40
C MET A 1 25.55 -4.51 -10.87
N THR A 2 24.33 -5.04 -10.69
CA THR A 2 23.09 -4.40 -11.20
C THR A 2 21.93 -4.45 -10.18
N GLY A 3 21.93 -5.39 -9.23
CA GLY A 3 20.88 -5.48 -8.20
C GLY A 3 21.00 -4.47 -7.05
N GLN A 4 22.22 -3.96 -6.79
CA GLN A 4 22.47 -3.06 -5.66
C GLN A 4 21.83 -1.66 -5.86
N ILE A 5 21.83 -1.16 -7.10
CA ILE A 5 21.23 0.12 -7.47
C ILE A 5 19.70 0.08 -7.30
N ILE A 6 19.06 -1.07 -7.58
CA ILE A 6 17.60 -1.23 -7.51
C ILE A 6 17.12 -1.19 -6.05
N ILE A 7 17.80 -1.87 -5.12
CA ILE A 7 17.34 -1.93 -3.73
C ILE A 7 17.54 -0.62 -2.98
N GLU A 8 18.62 0.12 -3.28
CA GLU A 8 18.88 1.44 -2.69
C GLU A 8 17.83 2.47 -3.16
N ASP A 9 17.45 2.43 -4.43
CA ASP A 9 16.39 3.26 -4.98
C ASP A 9 15.02 2.93 -4.37
N ILE A 10 14.69 1.64 -4.26
CA ILE A 10 13.45 1.18 -3.62
C ILE A 10 13.42 1.65 -2.16
N TRP A 11 14.51 1.44 -1.42
CA TRP A 11 14.64 1.88 -0.04
C TRP A 11 14.42 3.40 0.10
N THR A 12 15.04 4.18 -0.79
CA THR A 12 14.90 5.63 -0.81
C THR A 12 13.45 6.04 -1.06
N LYS A 13 12.79 5.43 -2.06
CA LYS A 13 11.37 5.69 -2.38
C LYS A 13 10.44 5.31 -1.23
N ILE A 14 10.65 4.16 -0.60
CA ILE A 14 9.88 3.72 0.57
C ILE A 14 10.00 4.75 1.70
N ASN A 15 11.22 5.23 1.99
CA ASN A 15 11.41 6.19 3.06
C ASN A 15 10.74 7.54 2.77
N GLN A 16 10.81 8.01 1.53
CA GLN A 16 10.25 9.31 1.11
C GLN A 16 8.73 9.31 0.92
N CYS A 17 8.11 8.16 0.61
CA CYS A 17 6.67 8.11 0.37
C CYS A 17 5.84 8.30 1.64
N ALA A 18 4.62 8.82 1.46
CA ALA A 18 3.67 9.02 2.54
C ALA A 18 2.97 7.71 2.94
N PHE A 19 2.59 6.92 1.94
CA PHE A 19 1.96 5.61 2.04
C PHE A 19 2.29 4.80 0.78
N ILE A 20 1.98 3.50 0.81
CA ILE A 20 2.25 2.56 -0.28
C ILE A 20 0.94 1.93 -0.73
N ILE A 21 0.77 1.76 -2.03
CA ILE A 21 -0.27 0.93 -2.63
C ILE A 21 0.44 -0.25 -3.27
N ALA A 22 0.04 -1.48 -2.92
CA ALA A 22 0.63 -2.70 -3.43
C ALA A 22 -0.46 -3.59 -4.03
N ASP A 23 -0.30 -3.96 -5.29
CA ASP A 23 -1.13 -4.99 -5.90
C ASP A 23 -0.55 -6.38 -5.60
N VAL A 24 -1.25 -7.11 -4.75
CA VAL A 24 -0.88 -8.46 -4.33
C VAL A 24 -1.54 -9.55 -5.17
N THR A 25 -2.28 -9.17 -6.23
CA THR A 25 -2.83 -10.11 -7.20
C THR A 25 -1.71 -11.01 -7.76
N ASN A 26 -2.01 -12.30 -7.95
CA ASN A 26 -1.08 -13.32 -8.44
C ASN A 26 0.18 -13.56 -7.58
N ARG A 27 0.30 -12.90 -6.41
CA ARG A 27 1.37 -13.14 -5.43
C ARG A 27 2.78 -12.97 -6.02
N ASN A 28 3.00 -11.90 -6.77
CA ASN A 28 4.31 -11.63 -7.38
C ASN A 28 5.43 -11.62 -6.31
N PRO A 29 6.49 -12.46 -6.43
CA PRO A 29 7.54 -12.54 -5.43
C PRO A 29 8.27 -11.22 -5.15
N ASN A 30 8.43 -10.36 -6.15
CA ASN A 30 9.08 -9.06 -5.98
C ASN A 30 8.22 -8.12 -5.14
N VAL A 31 6.90 -8.07 -5.41
CA VAL A 31 5.96 -7.26 -4.61
C VAL A 31 5.92 -7.77 -3.17
N MET A 32 5.94 -9.09 -2.97
CA MET A 32 5.96 -9.69 -1.63
C MET A 32 7.25 -9.37 -0.87
N TYR A 33 8.39 -9.38 -1.55
CA TYR A 33 9.68 -9.00 -0.96
C TYR A 33 9.67 -7.52 -0.52
N GLU A 34 9.24 -6.61 -1.40
CA GLU A 34 9.12 -5.19 -1.07
C GLU A 34 8.12 -4.94 0.06
N LEU A 35 6.98 -5.63 0.05
CA LEU A 35 5.99 -5.59 1.12
C LEU A 35 6.55 -6.02 2.48
N GLY A 36 7.39 -7.06 2.51
CA GLY A 36 8.09 -7.46 3.73
C GLY A 36 8.96 -6.35 4.32
N ILE A 37 9.70 -5.63 3.48
CA ILE A 37 10.50 -4.47 3.89
C ILE A 37 9.60 -3.35 4.42
N VAL A 38 8.52 -3.05 3.69
CA VAL A 38 7.54 -2.02 4.00
C VAL A 38 6.84 -2.27 5.34
N HIS A 39 6.46 -3.52 5.61
CA HIS A 39 5.86 -3.94 6.88
C HIS A 39 6.86 -3.83 8.03
N THR A 40 8.12 -4.20 7.80
CA THR A 40 9.20 -4.09 8.81
C THR A 40 9.41 -2.65 9.26
N ILE A 41 9.42 -1.70 8.32
CA ILE A 41 9.53 -0.26 8.62
C ILE A 41 8.25 0.27 9.27
N GLY A 42 7.12 -0.41 9.05
CA GLY A 42 5.81 0.10 9.35
C GLY A 42 5.55 1.35 8.51
N LYS A 43 5.47 1.24 7.19
CA LYS A 43 4.88 2.30 6.36
C LYS A 43 3.38 2.02 6.18
N PRO A 44 2.49 3.04 6.18
CA PRO A 44 1.08 2.80 5.90
C PRO A 44 0.92 2.17 4.51
N THR A 45 0.21 1.05 4.42
CA THR A 45 0.13 0.23 3.20
C THR A 45 -1.32 -0.09 2.86
N ILE A 46 -1.67 0.08 1.59
CA ILE A 46 -2.96 -0.28 1.00
C ILE A 46 -2.70 -1.48 0.10
N GLN A 47 -3.17 -2.66 0.47
CA GLN A 47 -3.02 -3.87 -0.33
C GLN A 47 -4.28 -4.06 -1.17
N MET A 48 -4.13 -4.15 -2.49
CA MET A 48 -5.22 -4.42 -3.43
C MET A 48 -5.06 -5.80 -4.06
N THR A 49 -6.18 -6.44 -4.36
CA THR A 49 -6.21 -7.77 -5.00
C THR A 49 -7.44 -7.89 -5.89
N GLN A 50 -7.37 -8.71 -6.94
CA GLN A 50 -8.55 -9.08 -7.73
C GLN A 50 -9.37 -10.21 -7.11
N ASP A 51 -8.79 -10.94 -6.15
CA ASP A 51 -9.45 -12.03 -5.45
C ASP A 51 -8.89 -12.15 -4.03
N VAL A 52 -9.69 -11.79 -3.02
CA VAL A 52 -9.31 -11.91 -1.60
C VAL A 52 -9.19 -13.37 -1.16
N SER A 53 -9.95 -14.29 -1.76
CA SER A 53 -9.89 -15.72 -1.43
C SER A 53 -8.58 -16.37 -1.88
N SER A 54 -7.91 -15.76 -2.85
CA SER A 54 -6.58 -16.15 -3.31
C SER A 54 -5.45 -15.70 -2.39
N ILE A 55 -5.71 -15.02 -1.26
CA ILE A 55 -4.65 -14.56 -0.35
C ILE A 55 -4.24 -15.70 0.61
N PRO A 56 -2.94 -16.01 0.75
CA PRO A 56 -2.48 -17.02 1.71
C PRO A 56 -2.89 -16.66 3.14
N PHE A 57 -3.17 -17.67 3.98
CA PHE A 57 -3.66 -17.48 5.35
C PHE A 57 -2.78 -16.51 6.16
N ASP A 58 -1.46 -16.59 5.99
CA ASP A 58 -0.48 -15.72 6.67
C ASP A 58 -0.70 -14.23 6.38
N PHE A 59 -1.34 -13.86 5.28
CA PHE A 59 -1.62 -12.47 4.93
C PHE A 59 -3.06 -12.06 5.24
N THR A 60 -4.00 -12.99 5.38
CA THR A 60 -5.45 -12.69 5.51
C THR A 60 -5.83 -11.76 6.66
N HIS A 61 -5.02 -11.70 7.71
CA HIS A 61 -5.21 -10.78 8.85
C HIS A 61 -4.94 -9.31 8.47
N LEU A 62 -4.26 -9.06 7.36
CA LEU A 62 -4.07 -7.74 6.79
C LEU A 62 -5.31 -7.30 6.01
N ARG A 63 -5.54 -5.99 5.95
CA ARG A 63 -6.65 -5.43 5.18
C ARG A 63 -6.31 -5.46 3.68
N HIS A 64 -7.19 -6.08 2.89
CA HIS A 64 -7.12 -6.09 1.44
C HIS A 64 -8.33 -5.36 0.86
N TYR A 65 -8.12 -4.70 -0.26
CA TYR A 65 -9.15 -4.00 -0.99
C TYR A 65 -9.32 -4.63 -2.36
N GLU A 66 -10.49 -5.24 -2.58
CA GLU A 66 -10.79 -5.88 -3.84
C GLU A 66 -11.07 -4.84 -4.95
N TYR A 67 -10.57 -5.13 -6.15
CA TYR A 67 -10.77 -4.34 -7.35
C TYR A 67 -10.99 -5.25 -8.57
N GLU A 68 -11.60 -4.70 -9.62
CA GLU A 68 -11.74 -5.38 -10.90
C GLU A 68 -10.73 -4.83 -11.91
N ASP A 69 -10.12 -5.72 -12.71
CA ASP A 69 -9.14 -5.35 -13.74
C ASP A 69 -9.80 -4.84 -15.02
N ASN A 70 -10.57 -3.77 -14.87
CA ASN A 70 -11.23 -3.06 -15.95
C ASN A 70 -11.37 -1.58 -15.59
N SER A 71 -11.70 -0.75 -16.59
CA SER A 71 -11.75 0.71 -16.41
C SER A 71 -12.71 1.16 -15.31
N ASP A 72 -13.85 0.49 -15.16
CA ASP A 72 -14.85 0.81 -14.12
C ASP A 72 -14.35 0.40 -12.73
N GLY A 73 -13.67 -0.74 -12.61
CA GLY A 73 -13.01 -1.21 -11.39
C GLY A 73 -11.94 -0.23 -10.91
N PHE A 74 -11.06 0.23 -11.81
CA PHE A 74 -10.04 1.24 -11.47
C PHE A 74 -10.66 2.57 -11.08
N ARG A 75 -11.71 3.01 -11.77
CA ARG A 75 -12.44 4.24 -11.43
C ARG A 75 -13.08 4.13 -10.05
N GLY A 76 -13.83 3.06 -9.79
CA GLY A 76 -14.48 2.82 -8.50
C GLY A 76 -13.48 2.67 -7.36
N PHE A 77 -12.31 2.07 -7.60
CA PHE A 77 -11.24 2.05 -6.60
C PHE A 77 -10.67 3.44 -6.33
N SER A 78 -10.39 4.21 -7.39
CA SER A 78 -9.87 5.58 -7.29
C SER A 78 -10.80 6.52 -6.54
N GLU A 79 -12.13 6.37 -6.73
CA GLU A 79 -13.14 7.14 -5.99
C GLU A 79 -13.18 6.78 -4.48
N ARG A 80 -12.89 5.52 -4.13
CA ARG A 80 -12.81 5.06 -2.72
C ARG A 80 -11.48 5.39 -2.04
N LEU A 81 -10.40 5.52 -2.83
CA LEU A 81 -9.02 5.68 -2.34
C LEU A 81 -8.83 6.82 -1.33
N PRO A 82 -9.43 8.03 -1.50
CA PRO A 82 -9.31 9.10 -0.51
C PRO A 82 -9.83 8.71 0.88
N GLN A 83 -10.92 7.94 0.94
CA GLN A 83 -11.48 7.50 2.21
C GLN A 83 -10.62 6.41 2.84
N ILE A 84 -10.09 5.49 2.03
CA ILE A 84 -9.14 4.47 2.46
C ILE A 84 -7.91 5.11 3.11
N ILE A 85 -7.30 6.10 2.45
CA ILE A 85 -6.15 6.84 2.97
C ILE A 85 -6.50 7.49 4.31
N ARG A 86 -7.64 8.18 4.42
CA ARG A 86 -8.07 8.81 5.68
C ARG A 86 -8.19 7.80 6.82
N ASN A 87 -8.80 6.64 6.55
CA ASN A 87 -8.99 5.61 7.56
C ASN A 87 -7.64 5.07 8.05
N ILE A 88 -6.71 4.76 7.15
CA ILE A 88 -5.37 4.28 7.50
C ILE A 88 -4.60 5.31 8.34
N TYR A 89 -4.64 6.58 7.97
CA TYR A 89 -3.95 7.62 8.76
C TYR A 89 -4.59 7.81 10.14
N LYS A 90 -5.92 7.74 10.23
CA LYS A 90 -6.65 7.84 11.50
C LYS A 90 -6.31 6.65 12.41
N GLU A 91 -6.37 5.43 11.89
CA GLU A 91 -6.03 4.20 12.62
C GLU A 91 -4.59 4.22 13.13
N ARG A 92 -3.67 4.73 12.32
CA ARG A 92 -2.23 4.62 12.59
C ARG A 92 -1.65 5.75 13.44
N PHE A 93 -2.19 6.95 13.32
CA PHE A 93 -1.64 8.13 13.99
C PHE A 93 -2.60 8.79 14.97
N GLY A 94 -3.87 8.39 15.01
CA GLY A 94 -4.86 9.00 15.92
C GLY A 94 -5.13 10.49 15.64
N VAL A 95 -4.66 11.03 14.51
CA VAL A 95 -4.81 12.44 14.12
C VAL A 95 -5.59 12.52 12.81
N ASP A 96 -6.52 13.48 12.71
CA ASP A 96 -7.22 13.79 11.46
C ASP A 96 -6.20 14.23 10.38
N TYR A 97 -6.25 13.60 9.21
CA TYR A 97 -5.28 13.75 8.11
C TYR A 97 -5.07 15.22 7.71
N ARG A 98 -6.12 16.06 7.81
CA ARG A 98 -6.07 17.49 7.49
C ARG A 98 -5.04 18.27 8.31
N SER A 99 -4.74 17.84 9.54
CA SER A 99 -3.82 18.52 10.45
C SER A 99 -2.35 18.46 10.01
N ARG A 100 -1.97 17.44 9.23
CA ARG A 100 -0.57 17.23 8.79
C ARG A 100 -0.24 17.89 7.46
N LEU A 101 -1.23 18.05 6.56
CA LEU A 101 -1.02 18.78 5.30
C LEU A 101 -0.77 20.28 5.51
N ASN A 102 -1.37 20.86 6.56
CA ASN A 102 -1.23 22.28 6.87
C ASN A 102 0.05 22.63 7.66
N ARG A 103 0.95 21.67 7.92
CA ARG A 103 2.19 21.90 8.69
C ARG A 103 3.47 21.94 7.85
N ASN A 104 3.36 21.87 6.52
CA ASN A 104 4.48 21.83 5.59
C ASN A 104 4.38 22.90 4.48
N TYR A 105 3.90 24.10 4.80
CA TYR A 105 4.12 25.31 4.02
C TYR A 105 4.60 26.42 4.96
#